data_AF-I7LLG3-F1
#
_entry.id   AF-I7LLG3-F1
#
_cell.length_a   1.000
_cell.length_b   1.000
_cell.length_c   1.000
_cell.angle_alpha   90.00
_cell.angle_beta   90.00
_cell.angle_gamma   90.00
#
_symmetry.space_group_name_H-M   'P 1'
#
loop_
_entity.id
_entity.type
_entity.pdbx_description
1 polymer ?
#
loop_
_entity_poly.entity_id
_entity_poly.type
_entity_poly.pdbx_seq_one_letter_code
_entity_poly.pdbx_strand_id
1 'polypeptide(L)'
;MNLQQPGRETVLQRRVRVDSLQPVLVPLVFNKYWRAGGFKVPPYMYGFYIRGNPTRDMRKMIVEICPEGPLMDAPAEAREMNRAAKLFWDRLESVKIIEILKADFERGEETLVCEIVMKEGYAIDDLELPGILGSLEVLKTDGRAYTCFLRCVVRDEFLRQKMREFDLDVIWTTPMHQSRDSIVYTCIGDSRNLNKVLLLMSTYGEVRNVIFEEASFSGSDALSRLTPRQRDLLIAAKRYGYYEYPRRITSRQLAEKLGISKSTAIEHLRRGEARVISTFLAGY
;
A
#
# COMPACT_ATOMS: atom_id res chain seq x y z
N MET A 1 11.99 58.43 33.76
CA MET A 1 13.08 57.83 32.95
C MET A 1 12.42 56.95 31.90
N ASN A 2 12.12 57.48 30.71
CA ASN A 2 12.96 57.39 29.49
C ASN A 2 13.31 55.93 29.13
N LEU A 3 12.63 55.32 28.15
CA LEU A 3 12.90 55.38 26.70
C LEU A 3 14.20 54.64 26.31
N GLN A 4 14.07 53.54 25.55
CA GLN A 4 14.76 53.26 24.27
C GLN A 4 14.96 51.75 23.99
N GLN A 5 14.40 51.26 22.89
CA GLN A 5 15.14 50.36 21.97
C GLN A 5 16.05 51.25 21.11
N PRO A 6 17.27 50.82 20.74
CA PRO A 6 17.53 50.18 19.44
C PRO A 6 18.65 49.10 19.54
N GLY A 7 18.84 48.16 18.61
CA GLY A 7 19.36 48.36 17.25
C GLY A 7 20.10 47.09 16.79
N ARG A 8 20.21 46.94 15.47
CA ARG A 8 20.67 45.77 14.67
C ARG A 8 22.19 45.53 14.73
N GLU A 9 22.60 44.48 13.99
CA GLU A 9 23.95 44.20 13.39
C GLU A 9 24.90 43.36 14.28
N THR A 10 25.60 42.29 13.86
CA THR A 10 25.91 41.64 12.58
C THR A 10 26.54 40.27 12.92
N VAL A 11 26.15 39.15 12.30
CA VAL A 11 27.02 37.94 12.30
C VAL A 11 26.99 37.24 10.93
N LEU A 12 28.00 37.59 10.13
CA LEU A 12 28.74 36.78 9.16
C LEU A 12 28.01 35.66 8.40
N GLN A 13 27.71 35.98 7.14
CA GLN A 13 27.74 35.00 6.06
C GLN A 13 29.11 34.28 6.04
N ARG A 14 29.11 32.95 6.15
CA ARG A 14 30.15 32.12 5.55
C ARG A 14 29.51 31.08 4.62
N ARG A 15 29.65 31.33 3.32
CA ARG A 15 29.57 30.31 2.26
C ARG A 15 30.53 29.16 2.62
N VAL A 16 30.02 27.95 2.79
CA VAL A 16 30.86 26.74 2.75
C VAL A 16 30.65 26.08 1.40
N ARG A 17 31.76 25.90 0.67
CA ARG A 17 31.82 25.30 -0.65
C ARG A 17 31.50 23.81 -0.57
N VAL A 18 30.76 23.32 -1.57
CA VAL A 18 30.48 21.92 -1.85
C VAL A 18 31.74 21.30 -2.46
N ASP A 19 32.76 20.97 -1.67
CA ASP A 19 33.97 20.27 -2.18
C ASP A 19 34.77 19.49 -1.10
N SER A 20 34.25 19.27 0.10
CA SER A 20 35.02 18.63 1.20
C SER A 20 34.36 17.36 1.76
N LEU A 21 34.01 16.42 0.89
CA LEU A 21 33.65 15.05 1.29
C LEU A 21 34.51 14.05 0.52
N GLN A 22 35.55 13.54 1.16
CA GLN A 22 36.15 12.24 0.84
C GLN A 22 36.62 11.50 2.11
N PRO A 23 36.69 10.16 2.06
CA PRO A 23 36.14 9.28 3.09
C PRO A 23 37.22 8.72 4.02
N VAL A 24 36.91 8.51 5.31
CA VAL A 24 37.78 7.77 6.23
C VAL A 24 36.98 6.75 7.05
N LEU A 25 37.49 5.54 6.99
CA LEU A 25 37.13 4.28 7.63
C LEU A 25 36.62 4.35 9.08
N VAL A 26 35.64 3.49 9.36
CA VAL A 26 35.29 2.89 10.66
C VAL A 26 36.41 1.93 11.09
N PRO A 27 36.91 1.94 12.35
CA PRO A 27 36.45 0.91 13.31
C PRO A 27 36.59 1.29 14.81
N LEU A 28 35.61 0.98 15.67
CA LEU A 28 35.92 0.62 17.08
C LEU A 28 34.82 0.00 17.97
N VAL A 29 33.56 -0.17 17.54
CA VAL A 29 32.53 -0.72 18.48
C VAL A 29 32.09 -2.17 18.18
N PHE A 30 32.67 -2.84 17.19
CA PHE A 30 32.21 -4.18 16.77
C PHE A 30 33.06 -5.37 17.26
N ASN A 31 33.82 -5.24 18.35
CA ASN A 31 34.78 -6.28 18.78
C ASN A 31 34.47 -6.97 20.12
N LYS A 32 33.20 -7.24 20.44
CA LYS A 32 32.87 -8.04 21.65
C LYS A 32 31.96 -9.26 21.47
N TYR A 33 31.41 -9.51 20.27
CA TYR A 33 30.43 -10.59 20.09
C TYR A 33 30.81 -11.71 19.11
N TRP A 34 32.05 -11.74 18.59
CA TRP A 34 32.47 -12.70 17.55
C TRP A 34 33.58 -13.69 17.97
N ARG A 35 33.68 -14.04 19.26
CA ARG A 35 34.53 -15.16 19.72
C ARG A 35 33.69 -16.36 20.15
N ALA A 36 33.06 -17.03 19.17
CA ALA A 36 32.75 -18.47 19.23
C ALA A 36 32.24 -18.93 17.85
N GLY A 37 33.09 -19.63 17.08
CA GLY A 37 32.63 -20.57 16.04
C GLY A 37 32.41 -20.05 14.61
N GLY A 38 33.50 -19.90 13.84
CA GLY A 38 33.69 -20.76 12.66
C GLY A 38 32.95 -20.55 11.33
N PHE A 39 32.54 -19.34 10.93
CA PHE A 39 32.13 -19.11 9.53
C PHE A 39 32.67 -17.77 8.99
N LYS A 40 33.59 -17.80 8.01
CA LYS A 40 34.11 -16.60 7.32
C LYS A 40 33.34 -16.40 6.02
N VAL A 41 32.54 -15.33 5.95
CA VAL A 41 31.84 -14.92 4.73
C VAL A 41 32.80 -14.09 3.86
N PRO A 42 32.96 -14.38 2.55
CA PRO A 42 33.85 -13.64 1.66
C PRO A 42 33.44 -12.17 1.44
N PRO A 43 34.37 -11.24 1.14
CA PRO A 43 34.13 -9.80 0.97
C PRO A 43 32.99 -9.41 0.00
N TYR A 44 32.79 -10.19 -1.07
CA TYR A 44 31.76 -9.94 -2.07
C TYR A 44 30.33 -10.33 -1.61
N MET A 45 30.20 -11.08 -0.52
CA MET A 45 28.92 -11.41 0.10
C MET A 45 28.52 -10.45 1.23
N TYR A 46 29.33 -9.43 1.55
CA TYR A 46 28.98 -8.44 2.60
C TYR A 46 27.75 -7.59 2.25
N GLY A 47 27.36 -7.50 0.97
CA GLY A 47 26.12 -6.84 0.55
C GLY A 47 24.83 -7.65 0.82
N PHE A 48 24.94 -8.95 1.15
CA PHE A 48 23.80 -9.86 1.26
C PHE A 48 23.27 -10.06 2.68
N TYR A 49 23.90 -9.50 3.71
CA TYR A 49 23.41 -9.60 5.08
C TYR A 49 23.66 -8.33 5.88
N ILE A 50 22.98 -7.24 5.52
CA ILE A 50 22.51 -6.33 6.57
C ILE A 50 21.36 -7.09 7.23
N ARG A 51 21.63 -7.72 8.39
CA ARG A 51 20.59 -8.26 9.29
C ARG A 51 19.86 -7.09 9.98
N GLY A 52 19.34 -6.15 9.19
CA GLY A 52 18.17 -5.36 9.58
C GLY A 52 16.98 -6.28 9.38
N ASN A 53 16.06 -6.32 10.32
CA ASN A 53 14.85 -7.13 10.18
C ASN A 53 13.96 -6.36 9.19
N PRO A 54 13.97 -6.63 7.87
CA PRO A 54 13.41 -5.72 6.87
C PRO A 54 11.89 -5.55 7.09
N THR A 55 11.27 -6.59 7.63
CA THR A 55 9.86 -6.64 8.01
C THR A 55 9.51 -5.81 9.25
N ARG A 56 10.46 -5.39 10.10
CA ARG A 56 10.15 -4.54 11.27
C ARG A 56 9.94 -3.08 10.91
N ASP A 57 10.67 -2.60 9.90
CA ASP A 57 10.65 -1.19 9.51
C ASP A 57 9.73 -0.93 8.30
N MET A 58 9.27 -1.99 7.63
CA MET A 58 8.26 -1.89 6.59
C MET A 58 6.88 -1.65 7.18
N ARG A 59 6.18 -0.66 6.64
CA ARG A 59 4.80 -0.33 6.98
C ARG A 59 3.96 -0.34 5.71
N LYS A 60 2.72 -0.76 5.85
CA LYS A 60 1.72 -0.55 4.80
C LYS A 60 1.15 0.85 5.00
N MET A 61 1.26 1.69 3.99
CA MET A 61 0.68 3.03 3.96
C MET A 61 -0.53 3.03 3.05
N ILE A 62 -1.62 3.62 3.54
CA ILE A 62 -2.81 3.95 2.75
C ILE A 62 -2.89 5.48 2.75
N VAL A 63 -2.83 6.08 1.57
CA VAL A 63 -2.88 7.54 1.40
C VAL A 63 -4.06 7.90 0.52
N GLU A 64 -4.89 8.81 1.04
CA GLU A 64 -6.01 9.39 0.32
C GLU A 64 -5.64 10.80 -0.13
N ILE A 65 -5.81 11.06 -1.43
CA ILE A 65 -5.65 12.38 -2.03
C ILE A 65 -6.96 12.85 -2.67
N CYS A 66 -7.21 14.15 -2.58
CA CYS A 66 -8.21 14.82 -3.40
C CYS A 66 -7.51 15.46 -4.59
N PRO A 67 -7.79 15.03 -5.83
CA PRO A 67 -7.21 15.66 -7.00
C PRO A 67 -7.50 17.16 -7.04
N GLU A 68 -6.48 17.99 -7.24
CA GLU A 68 -6.65 19.43 -7.44
C GLU A 68 -6.66 19.74 -8.94
N GLY A 69 -7.81 20.18 -9.47
CA GLY A 69 -7.92 20.59 -10.88
C GLY A 69 -8.00 19.44 -11.91
N PRO A 70 -7.98 19.74 -13.22
CA PRO A 70 -7.89 18.70 -14.24
C PRO A 70 -6.61 17.87 -14.02
N LEU A 71 -6.73 16.58 -14.30
CA LEU A 71 -5.65 15.62 -14.08
C LEU A 71 -4.37 16.11 -14.76
N MET A 72 -3.36 16.39 -13.95
CA MET A 72 -2.01 16.75 -14.34
C MET A 72 -1.89 18.17 -14.94
N ASP A 73 -0.79 18.86 -14.60
CA ASP A 73 -0.24 20.03 -15.33
C ASP A 73 0.16 19.64 -16.77
N ALA A 74 -0.77 19.05 -17.50
CA ALA A 74 -0.56 18.49 -18.80
C ALA A 74 -0.32 19.63 -19.78
N PRO A 75 0.80 19.60 -20.52
CA PRO A 75 1.17 20.67 -21.42
C PRO A 75 0.08 20.92 -22.46
N ALA A 76 0.05 22.11 -23.04
CA ALA A 76 -0.99 22.49 -24.01
C ALA A 76 -1.02 21.59 -25.25
N GLU A 77 0.06 20.86 -25.54
CA GLU A 77 0.09 19.82 -26.60
C GLU A 77 -0.70 18.55 -26.23
N ALA A 78 -0.96 18.27 -24.94
CA ALA A 78 -1.71 17.12 -24.46
C ALA A 78 -3.24 17.35 -24.40
N ARG A 79 -3.77 18.35 -25.13
CA ARG A 79 -5.20 18.73 -25.12
C ARG A 79 -6.16 17.57 -25.42
N GLU A 80 -5.82 16.72 -26.38
CA GLU A 80 -6.65 15.55 -26.71
C GLU A 80 -6.66 14.53 -25.58
N MET A 81 -5.50 14.31 -24.94
CA MET A 81 -5.38 13.45 -23.75
C MET A 81 -6.20 13.99 -22.58
N ASN A 82 -6.07 15.28 -22.27
CA ASN A 82 -6.81 15.92 -21.19
C ASN A 82 -8.32 15.86 -21.42
N ARG A 83 -8.75 16.10 -22.66
CA ARG A 83 -10.17 16.02 -23.02
C ARG A 83 -10.71 14.61 -22.76
N ALA A 84 -9.94 13.60 -23.06
CA ALA A 84 -10.43 12.25 -22.95
C ALA A 84 -10.21 11.60 -21.58
N ALA A 85 -9.16 11.97 -20.83
CA ALA A 85 -9.08 11.71 -19.40
C ALA A 85 -10.28 12.34 -18.67
N LYS A 86 -10.68 13.56 -19.06
CA LYS A 86 -11.91 14.19 -18.55
C LYS A 86 -13.15 13.39 -18.91
N LEU A 87 -13.32 12.98 -20.17
CA LEU A 87 -14.46 12.15 -20.61
C LEU A 87 -14.51 10.82 -19.86
N PHE A 88 -13.36 10.19 -19.62
CA PHE A 88 -13.23 8.97 -18.83
C PHE A 88 -13.82 9.16 -17.42
N TRP A 89 -13.38 10.19 -16.69
CA TRP A 89 -13.89 10.50 -15.35
C TRP A 89 -15.35 11.00 -15.34
N ASP A 90 -15.82 11.62 -16.43
CA ASP A 90 -17.21 12.05 -16.54
C ASP A 90 -18.19 10.87 -16.70
N ARG A 91 -17.74 9.75 -17.28
CA ARG A 91 -18.54 8.51 -17.49
C ARG A 91 -18.47 7.53 -16.31
N LEU A 92 -17.44 7.62 -15.47
CA LEU A 92 -17.20 6.73 -14.34
C LEU A 92 -17.70 7.28 -13.01
N GLU A 93 -18.22 6.40 -12.16
CA GLU A 93 -18.47 6.67 -10.74
C GLU A 93 -17.21 6.36 -9.92
N SER A 94 -16.63 5.17 -10.11
CA SER A 94 -15.37 4.78 -9.46
C SER A 94 -14.66 3.64 -10.19
N VAL A 95 -13.37 3.50 -9.89
CA VAL A 95 -12.53 2.37 -10.27
C VAL A 95 -11.84 1.85 -9.01
N LYS A 96 -11.97 0.56 -8.74
CA LYS A 96 -11.28 -0.12 -7.65
C LYS A 96 -10.31 -1.15 -8.22
N ILE A 97 -9.02 -0.97 -7.97
CA ILE A 97 -8.00 -1.95 -8.34
C ILE A 97 -8.04 -3.07 -7.29
N ILE A 98 -8.45 -4.27 -7.74
CA ILE A 98 -8.56 -5.46 -6.90
C ILE A 98 -7.22 -6.16 -6.80
N GLU A 99 -6.55 -6.34 -7.95
CA GLU A 99 -5.28 -7.05 -8.04
C GLU A 99 -4.37 -6.40 -9.08
N ILE A 100 -3.07 -6.28 -8.77
CA ILE A 100 -2.04 -5.84 -9.71
C ILE A 100 -1.24 -7.08 -10.10
N LEU A 101 -1.43 -7.54 -11.34
CA LEU A 101 -0.78 -8.76 -11.85
C LEU A 101 0.59 -8.46 -12.43
N LYS A 102 0.74 -7.28 -13.05
CA LYS A 102 2.00 -6.77 -13.60
C LYS A 102 1.98 -5.26 -13.55
N ALA A 103 3.07 -4.65 -13.12
CA ALA A 103 3.32 -3.22 -13.28
C ALA A 103 4.79 -3.03 -13.69
N ASP A 104 5.00 -2.36 -14.81
CA ASP A 104 6.29 -1.96 -15.34
C ASP A 104 6.21 -0.46 -15.65
N PHE A 105 6.60 0.35 -14.66
CA PHE A 105 6.48 1.80 -14.73
C PHE A 105 7.44 2.42 -15.75
N GLU A 106 8.57 1.78 -16.04
CA GLU A 106 9.51 2.25 -17.07
C GLU A 106 8.91 2.12 -18.47
N ARG A 107 8.30 0.97 -18.77
CA ARG A 107 7.66 0.69 -20.06
C ARG A 107 6.24 1.25 -20.14
N GLY A 108 5.66 1.66 -19.02
CA GLY A 108 4.27 2.09 -18.92
C GLY A 108 3.29 0.94 -19.18
N GLU A 109 3.63 -0.28 -18.75
CA GLU A 109 2.80 -1.46 -18.94
C GLU A 109 2.20 -1.90 -17.60
N GLU A 110 0.89 -2.07 -17.57
CA GLU A 110 0.18 -2.59 -16.41
C GLU A 110 -0.80 -3.69 -16.82
N THR A 111 -0.99 -4.65 -15.95
CA THR A 111 -2.02 -5.69 -16.07
C THR A 111 -2.66 -5.85 -14.70
N LEU A 112 -3.97 -5.66 -14.64
CA LEU A 112 -4.69 -5.54 -13.40
C LEU A 112 -6.10 -6.13 -13.50
N VAL A 113 -6.63 -6.53 -12.36
CA VAL A 113 -8.05 -6.81 -12.20
C VAL A 113 -8.66 -5.64 -11.45
N CYS A 114 -9.68 -5.02 -12.03
CA CYS A 114 -10.38 -3.90 -11.43
C CYS A 114 -11.88 -4.11 -11.43
N GLU A 115 -12.55 -3.43 -10.50
CA GLU A 115 -13.99 -3.21 -10.54
C GLU A 115 -14.24 -1.77 -10.97
N ILE A 116 -14.97 -1.62 -12.07
CA ILE A 116 -15.30 -0.34 -12.68
C ILE A 116 -16.79 -0.12 -12.48
N VAL A 117 -17.16 0.97 -11.82
CA VAL A 117 -18.56 1.37 -11.63
C VAL A 117 -18.86 2.52 -12.57
N MET A 118 -19.74 2.28 -13.54
CA MET A 118 -20.18 3.28 -14.53
C MET A 118 -21.24 4.19 -13.91
N LYS A 119 -21.25 5.49 -14.26
CA LYS A 119 -22.38 6.37 -13.91
C LYS A 119 -23.67 5.94 -14.61
N GLU A 120 -24.80 6.36 -14.07
CA GLU A 120 -26.11 6.12 -14.70
C GLU A 120 -26.14 6.68 -16.13
N GLY A 121 -26.68 5.89 -17.06
CA GLY A 121 -26.74 6.23 -18.48
C GLY A 121 -25.51 5.86 -19.31
N TYR A 122 -24.45 5.30 -18.69
CA TYR A 122 -23.25 4.84 -19.40
C TYR A 122 -23.03 3.32 -19.23
N ALA A 123 -22.48 2.70 -20.26
CA ALA A 123 -22.03 1.32 -20.31
C ALA A 123 -20.51 1.24 -20.41
N ILE A 124 -19.94 0.07 -20.13
CA ILE A 124 -18.49 -0.15 -20.18
C ILE A 124 -17.92 0.10 -21.59
N ASP A 125 -18.70 -0.17 -22.64
CA ASP A 125 -18.32 0.06 -24.05
C ASP A 125 -18.24 1.54 -24.40
N ASP A 126 -18.82 2.42 -23.58
CA ASP A 126 -18.66 3.87 -23.71
C ASP A 126 -17.31 4.36 -23.18
N LEU A 127 -16.45 3.50 -22.65
CA LEU A 127 -15.12 3.93 -22.19
C LEU A 127 -14.13 4.05 -23.34
N GLU A 128 -13.64 5.27 -23.53
CA GLU A 128 -12.49 5.54 -24.39
C GLU A 128 -11.25 5.71 -23.52
N LEU A 129 -10.20 4.95 -23.82
CA LEU A 129 -8.90 5.00 -23.14
C LEU A 129 -7.81 5.53 -24.10
N PRO A 130 -7.82 6.81 -24.49
CA PRO A 130 -6.79 7.33 -25.38
C PRO A 130 -5.43 7.40 -24.68
N GLY A 131 -4.37 7.25 -25.47
CA GLY A 131 -3.02 7.14 -24.95
C GLY A 131 -2.68 5.77 -24.36
N ILE A 132 -3.67 4.91 -24.18
CA ILE A 132 -3.53 3.58 -23.61
C ILE A 132 -3.93 2.57 -24.68
N LEU A 133 -3.04 1.64 -24.98
CA LEU A 133 -3.37 0.48 -25.80
C LEU A 133 -3.45 -0.75 -24.94
N GLY A 134 -4.42 -1.58 -25.24
CA GLY A 134 -4.79 -2.60 -24.28
C GLY A 134 -6.01 -3.41 -24.69
N SER A 135 -6.29 -4.41 -23.86
CA SER A 135 -7.57 -5.09 -23.85
C SER A 135 -8.23 -4.86 -22.50
N LEU A 136 -9.52 -4.58 -22.54
CA LEU A 136 -10.41 -4.59 -21.39
C LEU A 136 -11.38 -5.74 -21.62
N GLU A 137 -11.33 -6.75 -20.75
CA GLU A 137 -12.19 -7.92 -20.81
C GLU A 137 -13.08 -7.95 -19.58
N VAL A 138 -14.40 -7.92 -19.79
CA VAL A 138 -15.37 -8.01 -18.70
C VAL A 138 -15.46 -9.46 -18.22
N LEU A 139 -15.07 -9.70 -16.98
CA LEU A 139 -15.13 -11.01 -16.32
C LEU A 139 -16.48 -11.25 -15.67
N LYS A 140 -17.09 -10.19 -15.13
CA LYS A 140 -18.38 -10.24 -14.43
C LYS A 140 -19.06 -8.88 -14.52
N THR A 141 -20.38 -8.89 -14.64
CA THR A 141 -21.23 -7.69 -14.54
C THR A 141 -22.25 -7.85 -13.42
N ASP A 142 -22.45 -6.79 -12.65
CA ASP A 142 -23.49 -6.65 -11.63
C ASP A 142 -24.08 -5.23 -11.71
N GLY A 143 -25.16 -5.09 -12.48
CA GLY A 143 -25.76 -3.78 -12.78
C GLY A 143 -24.78 -2.83 -13.48
N ARG A 144 -24.35 -1.77 -12.77
CA ARG A 144 -23.39 -0.77 -13.26
C ARG A 144 -21.94 -1.08 -12.87
N ALA A 145 -21.70 -2.15 -12.11
CA ALA A 145 -20.38 -2.57 -11.69
C ALA A 145 -19.86 -3.70 -12.60
N TYR A 146 -18.66 -3.52 -13.13
CA TYR A 146 -18.00 -4.44 -14.05
C TYR A 146 -16.67 -4.86 -13.44
N THR A 147 -16.49 -6.16 -13.18
CA THR A 147 -15.16 -6.70 -12.90
C THR A 147 -14.46 -6.94 -14.22
N CYS A 148 -13.34 -6.28 -14.43
CA CYS A 148 -12.61 -6.27 -15.68
C CYS A 148 -11.18 -6.78 -15.48
N PHE A 149 -10.70 -7.57 -16.43
CA PHE A 149 -9.28 -7.78 -16.66
C PHE A 149 -8.80 -6.70 -17.62
N LEU A 150 -7.90 -5.84 -17.15
CA LEU A 150 -7.35 -4.74 -17.93
C LEU A 150 -5.86 -5.01 -18.17
N ARG A 151 -5.47 -5.01 -19.44
CA ARG A 151 -4.07 -4.89 -19.86
C ARG A 151 -3.90 -3.53 -20.51
N CYS A 152 -3.03 -2.69 -19.99
CA CYS A 152 -2.79 -1.35 -20.51
C CYS A 152 -1.30 -1.13 -20.81
N VAL A 153 -1.03 -0.43 -21.90
CA VAL A 153 0.28 0.01 -22.35
C VAL A 153 0.17 1.48 -22.70
N VAL A 154 0.84 2.32 -21.93
CA VAL A 154 0.81 3.77 -22.06
C VAL A 154 1.77 4.21 -23.18
N ARG A 155 1.18 4.63 -24.31
CA ARG A 155 1.91 5.14 -25.47
C ARG A 155 2.24 6.62 -25.37
N ASP A 156 1.38 7.39 -24.73
CA ASP A 156 1.58 8.81 -24.53
C ASP A 156 2.83 9.08 -23.68
N GLU A 157 3.70 9.97 -24.14
CA GLU A 157 5.00 10.21 -23.50
C GLU A 157 4.84 10.91 -22.15
N PHE A 158 3.87 11.81 -22.03
CA PHE A 158 3.60 12.53 -20.79
C PHE A 158 3.04 11.59 -19.72
N LEU A 159 2.03 10.77 -20.07
CA LEU A 159 1.51 9.75 -19.16
C LEU A 159 2.59 8.73 -18.78
N ARG A 160 3.46 8.33 -19.72
CA ARG A 160 4.58 7.43 -19.41
C ARG A 160 5.59 8.07 -18.46
N GLN A 161 5.89 9.36 -18.64
CA GLN A 161 6.74 10.10 -17.69
C GLN A 161 6.11 10.13 -16.30
N LYS A 162 4.80 10.33 -16.21
CA LYS A 162 4.06 10.35 -14.95
C LYS A 162 4.06 8.98 -14.28
N MET A 163 3.84 7.90 -15.04
CA MET A 163 3.98 6.54 -14.51
C MET A 163 5.38 6.26 -13.95
N ARG A 164 6.44 6.75 -14.60
CA ARG A 164 7.82 6.59 -14.09
C ARG A 164 8.05 7.25 -12.73
N GLU A 165 7.30 8.29 -12.37
CA GLU A 165 7.42 8.89 -11.04
C GLU A 165 6.98 7.92 -9.92
N PHE A 166 6.13 6.93 -10.25
CA PHE A 166 5.69 5.87 -9.33
C PHE A 166 6.69 4.72 -9.21
N ASP A 167 7.78 4.73 -9.98
CA ASP A 167 8.89 3.78 -9.86
C ASP A 167 9.76 4.08 -8.62
N LEU A 168 9.11 3.95 -7.47
CA LEU A 168 9.71 4.08 -6.15
C LEU A 168 9.97 2.69 -5.59
N ASP A 169 10.97 2.59 -4.71
CA ASP A 169 11.33 1.35 -4.01
C ASP A 169 10.32 1.03 -2.88
N VAL A 170 9.07 0.80 -3.31
CA VAL A 170 7.90 0.43 -2.53
C VAL A 170 7.11 -0.64 -3.29
N ILE A 171 6.37 -1.45 -2.56
CA ILE A 171 5.45 -2.43 -3.13
C ILE A 171 4.08 -1.76 -3.23
N TRP A 172 3.68 -1.35 -4.42
CA TRP A 172 2.29 -0.95 -4.69
C TRP A 172 1.37 -2.15 -4.52
N THR A 173 0.28 -1.99 -3.77
CA THR A 173 -0.61 -3.10 -3.42
C THR A 173 -2.07 -2.64 -3.34
N THR A 174 -2.97 -3.59 -3.11
CA THR A 174 -4.41 -3.40 -3.21
C THR A 174 -5.10 -3.46 -1.83
N PRO A 175 -6.38 -3.03 -1.73
CA PRO A 175 -7.16 -2.33 -2.75
C PRO A 175 -6.68 -0.88 -2.94
N MET A 176 -6.80 -0.39 -4.17
CA MET A 176 -6.74 1.04 -4.49
C MET A 176 -8.11 1.47 -5.00
N HIS A 177 -8.51 2.70 -4.72
CA HIS A 177 -9.78 3.24 -5.15
C HIS A 177 -9.57 4.58 -5.83
N GLN A 178 -10.27 4.83 -6.92
CA GLN A 178 -10.16 6.07 -7.68
C GLN A 178 -11.56 6.53 -8.06
N SER A 179 -11.88 7.77 -7.75
CA SER A 179 -13.06 8.48 -8.23
C SER A 179 -12.64 9.89 -8.65
N ARG A 180 -13.62 10.68 -9.09
CA ARG A 180 -13.38 12.08 -9.45
C ARG A 180 -12.82 12.91 -8.29
N ASP A 181 -13.27 12.62 -7.07
CA ASP A 181 -13.05 13.49 -5.90
C ASP A 181 -12.08 12.88 -4.88
N SER A 182 -11.70 11.61 -5.05
CA SER A 182 -10.81 10.91 -4.11
C SER A 182 -10.06 9.78 -4.80
N ILE A 183 -8.75 9.75 -4.59
CA ILE A 183 -7.86 8.67 -5.02
C ILE A 183 -7.15 8.12 -3.78
N VAL A 184 -7.22 6.81 -3.60
CA VAL A 184 -6.61 6.07 -2.51
C VAL A 184 -5.54 5.14 -3.07
N TYR A 185 -4.29 5.41 -2.71
CA TYR A 185 -3.16 4.54 -3.00
C TYR A 185 -2.78 3.72 -1.78
N THR A 186 -2.38 2.48 -2.02
CA THR A 186 -1.88 1.58 -0.99
C THR A 186 -0.50 1.07 -1.40
N CYS A 187 0.49 1.20 -0.51
CA CYS A 187 1.84 0.70 -0.76
C CYS A 187 2.50 0.19 0.52
N ILE A 188 3.55 -0.62 0.38
CA ILE A 188 4.36 -1.12 1.49
C ILE A 188 5.81 -0.72 1.25
N GLY A 189 6.44 -0.10 2.25
CA GLY A 189 7.83 0.34 2.15
C GLY A 189 8.40 0.71 3.51
N ASP A 190 9.69 1.05 3.53
CA ASP A 190 10.31 1.65 4.71
C ASP A 190 9.95 3.14 4.85
N SER A 191 10.20 3.73 6.01
CA SER A 191 9.88 5.14 6.28
C SER A 191 10.49 6.12 5.27
N ARG A 192 11.68 5.83 4.70
CA ARG A 192 12.34 6.71 3.74
C ARG A 192 11.59 6.71 2.41
N ASN A 193 11.22 5.54 1.90
CA ASN A 193 10.51 5.41 0.63
C ASN A 193 9.04 5.80 0.76
N LEU A 194 8.38 5.53 1.91
CA LEU A 194 7.01 6.00 2.16
C LEU A 194 6.92 7.54 2.21
N ASN A 195 7.93 8.22 2.75
CA ASN A 195 7.99 9.69 2.68
C ASN A 195 8.12 10.20 1.24
N LYS A 196 8.85 9.50 0.36
CA LYS A 196 8.89 9.85 -1.08
C LYS A 196 7.52 9.68 -1.73
N VAL A 197 6.77 8.63 -1.37
CA VAL A 197 5.40 8.44 -1.83
C VAL A 197 4.53 9.61 -1.39
N LEU A 198 4.58 10.03 -0.11
CA LEU A 198 3.79 11.19 0.35
C LEU A 198 4.13 12.48 -0.41
N LEU A 199 5.42 12.73 -0.66
CA LEU A 199 5.85 13.86 -1.46
C LEU A 199 5.31 13.77 -2.90
N LEU A 200 5.39 12.60 -3.52
CA LEU A 200 4.81 12.36 -4.83
C LEU A 200 3.31 12.64 -4.83
N MET A 201 2.56 12.07 -3.88
CA MET A 201 1.11 12.23 -3.78
C MET A 201 0.68 13.70 -3.66
N SER A 202 1.45 14.50 -2.92
CA SER A 202 1.20 15.95 -2.81
C SER A 202 1.31 16.71 -4.14
N THR A 203 1.96 16.13 -5.15
CA THR A 203 2.02 16.71 -6.51
C THR A 203 0.78 16.38 -7.35
N TYR A 204 -0.05 15.41 -6.93
CA TYR A 204 -1.27 15.01 -7.64
C TYR A 204 -2.55 15.55 -6.98
N GLY A 205 -2.45 16.13 -5.79
CA GLY A 205 -3.58 16.76 -5.10
C GLY A 205 -3.34 16.93 -3.60
N GLU A 206 -4.38 17.41 -2.92
CA GLU A 206 -4.38 17.59 -1.47
C GLU A 206 -4.37 16.23 -0.77
N VAL A 207 -3.33 15.95 0.02
CA VAL A 207 -3.29 14.75 0.88
C VAL A 207 -4.26 14.94 2.05
N ARG A 208 -5.35 14.18 2.06
CA ARG A 208 -6.40 14.28 3.10
C ARG A 208 -6.15 13.35 4.27
N ASN A 209 -5.71 12.13 3.99
CA ASN A 209 -5.55 11.11 5.02
C ASN A 209 -4.36 10.20 4.74
N VAL A 210 -3.66 9.80 5.81
CA VAL A 210 -2.53 8.88 5.76
C VAL A 210 -2.66 7.90 6.92
N ILE A 211 -2.77 6.61 6.59
CA ILE A 211 -2.89 5.52 7.55
C ILE A 211 -1.67 4.62 7.42
N PHE A 212 -1.06 4.23 8.55
CA PHE A 212 0.05 3.30 8.60
C PHE A 212 -0.31 2.02 9.35
N GLU A 213 -0.34 0.90 8.66
CA GLU A 213 -0.55 -0.44 9.19
C GLU A 213 0.79 -1.20 9.29
N GLU A 214 0.84 -2.28 10.08
CA GLU A 214 1.96 -3.22 10.02
C GLU A 214 1.96 -3.93 8.65
N ALA A 215 3.12 -4.06 8.03
CA ALA A 215 3.26 -4.79 6.77
C ALA A 215 3.07 -6.31 7.01
N SER A 216 1.84 -6.78 6.89
CA SER A 216 1.51 -8.21 6.93
C SER A 216 1.53 -8.79 5.51
N PHE A 217 2.57 -9.56 5.19
CA PHE A 217 2.73 -10.24 3.91
C PHE A 217 2.09 -11.64 3.88
N SER A 218 1.02 -11.85 4.66
CA SER A 218 0.29 -13.12 4.61
C SER A 218 -0.64 -13.09 3.39
N GLY A 219 -0.21 -13.73 2.29
CA GLY A 219 -1.12 -14.12 1.22
C GLY A 219 -2.34 -14.82 1.81
N SER A 220 -3.52 -14.26 1.57
CA SER A 220 -4.74 -14.52 2.32
C SER A 220 -4.57 -14.31 3.83
N ASP A 221 -4.99 -13.17 4.36
CA ASP A 221 -5.28 -13.10 5.79
C ASP A 221 -6.41 -14.10 6.08
N ALA A 222 -6.08 -15.29 6.60
CA ALA A 222 -7.06 -16.31 6.93
C ALA A 222 -8.11 -15.77 7.94
N LEU A 223 -7.76 -14.73 8.69
CA LEU A 223 -8.68 -14.03 9.59
C LEU A 223 -9.60 -13.03 8.87
N SER A 224 -9.25 -12.54 7.67
CA SER A 224 -10.09 -11.65 6.86
C SER A 224 -11.36 -12.35 6.34
N ARG A 225 -11.33 -13.68 6.22
CA ARG A 225 -12.49 -14.52 5.82
C ARG A 225 -13.43 -14.84 6.97
N LEU A 226 -13.08 -14.41 8.19
CA LEU A 226 -13.88 -14.60 9.38
C LEU A 226 -14.82 -13.41 9.57
N THR A 227 -15.99 -13.66 10.16
CA THR A 227 -16.79 -12.55 10.69
C THR A 227 -16.06 -11.93 11.89
N PRO A 228 -16.30 -10.64 12.21
CA PRO A 228 -15.66 -10.00 13.37
C PRO A 228 -15.81 -10.83 14.66
N ARG A 229 -17.01 -11.37 14.92
CA ARG A 229 -17.27 -12.24 16.08
C ARG A 229 -16.47 -13.54 16.07
N GLN A 230 -16.29 -14.18 14.91
CA GLN A 230 -15.48 -15.39 14.80
C GLN A 230 -14.00 -15.10 15.03
N ARG A 231 -13.50 -14.01 14.43
CA ARG A 231 -12.12 -13.55 14.59
C ARG A 231 -11.81 -13.24 16.06
N ASP A 232 -12.65 -12.43 16.70
CA ASP A 232 -12.44 -12.00 18.08
C ASP A 232 -12.47 -13.19 19.05
N LEU A 233 -13.37 -14.14 18.80
CA LEU A 233 -13.49 -15.36 19.60
C LEU A 233 -12.30 -16.31 19.44
N LEU A 234 -11.79 -16.49 18.21
CA LEU A 234 -10.58 -17.29 17.95
C LEU A 234 -9.33 -16.65 18.58
N ILE A 235 -9.22 -15.32 18.52
CA ILE A 235 -8.13 -14.57 19.16
C ILE A 235 -8.21 -14.73 20.69
N ALA A 236 -9.40 -14.60 21.27
CA ALA A 236 -9.62 -14.80 22.70
C ALA A 236 -9.31 -16.25 23.13
N ALA A 237 -9.77 -17.24 22.36
CA ALA A 237 -9.50 -18.65 22.60
C ALA A 237 -7.99 -18.94 22.63
N LYS A 238 -7.24 -18.45 21.64
CA LYS A 238 -5.77 -18.52 21.65
C LYS A 238 -5.18 -17.84 22.89
N ARG A 239 -5.58 -16.60 23.17
CA ARG A 239 -5.03 -15.79 24.28
C ARG A 239 -5.21 -16.45 25.63
N TYR A 240 -6.36 -17.08 25.87
CA TYR A 240 -6.67 -17.77 27.13
C TYR A 240 -6.22 -19.24 27.17
N GLY A 241 -5.50 -19.72 26.15
CA GLY A 241 -4.93 -21.07 26.11
C GLY A 241 -5.96 -22.19 25.88
N TYR A 242 -7.03 -21.91 25.13
CA TYR A 242 -8.03 -22.91 24.72
C TYR A 242 -7.45 -23.97 23.78
N TYR A 243 -6.47 -23.58 22.96
CA TYR A 243 -5.80 -24.44 21.99
C TYR A 243 -4.51 -25.11 22.51
N GLU A 244 -4.13 -24.82 23.75
CA GLU A 244 -2.91 -25.36 24.34
C GLU A 244 -3.10 -26.78 24.89
N TYR A 245 -1.99 -27.49 25.06
CA TYR A 245 -1.96 -28.78 25.72
C TYR A 245 -0.97 -28.75 26.90
N PRO A 246 -1.43 -28.93 28.16
CA PRO A 246 -2.83 -29.05 28.57
C PRO A 246 -3.59 -27.72 28.39
N ARG A 247 -4.91 -27.81 28.14
CA ARG A 247 -5.75 -26.60 27.96
C ARG A 247 -5.79 -25.77 29.24
N ARG A 248 -5.54 -24.47 29.12
CA ARG A 248 -5.60 -23.52 30.25
C ARG A 248 -7.01 -23.00 30.54
N ILE A 249 -7.92 -23.08 29.56
CA ILE A 249 -9.32 -22.66 29.70
C ILE A 249 -10.27 -23.62 29.00
N THR A 250 -11.46 -23.81 29.57
CA THR A 250 -12.55 -24.56 28.95
C THR A 250 -13.43 -23.69 28.06
N SER A 251 -14.21 -24.28 27.14
CA SER A 251 -15.16 -23.51 26.30
C SER A 251 -16.23 -22.78 27.12
N ARG A 252 -16.59 -23.30 28.30
CA ARG A 252 -17.52 -22.65 29.23
C ARG A 252 -16.91 -21.37 29.82
N GLN A 253 -15.72 -21.48 30.39
CA GLN A 253 -15.01 -20.33 30.98
C GLN A 253 -14.67 -19.26 29.93
N LEU A 254 -14.36 -19.68 28.69
CA LEU A 254 -14.16 -18.76 27.58
C LEU A 254 -15.44 -18.00 27.23
N ALA A 255 -16.59 -18.68 27.20
CA ALA A 255 -17.89 -18.06 26.93
C ALA A 255 -18.29 -17.06 28.04
N GLU A 256 -18.08 -17.43 29.31
CA GLU A 256 -18.29 -16.55 30.46
C GLU A 256 -17.44 -15.28 30.37
N LYS A 257 -16.16 -15.39 30.00
CA LYS A 257 -15.26 -14.24 29.83
C LYS A 257 -15.69 -13.28 28.72
N LEU A 258 -16.43 -13.76 27.73
CA LEU A 258 -16.84 -12.98 26.56
C LEU A 258 -18.32 -12.56 26.61
N GLY A 259 -19.03 -12.87 27.71
CA GLY A 259 -20.42 -12.50 27.89
C GLY A 259 -21.37 -13.18 26.91
N ILE A 260 -21.04 -14.37 26.41
CA ILE A 260 -21.86 -15.13 25.46
C ILE A 260 -22.23 -16.51 26.00
N SER A 261 -23.25 -17.13 25.40
CA SER A 261 -23.61 -18.51 25.77
C SER A 261 -22.53 -19.50 25.33
N LYS A 262 -22.39 -20.61 26.07
CA LYS A 262 -21.44 -21.69 25.73
C LYS A 262 -21.72 -22.26 24.33
N SER A 263 -22.99 -22.43 23.95
CA SER A 263 -23.37 -22.94 22.63
C SER A 263 -22.97 -21.97 21.52
N THR A 264 -23.21 -20.66 21.70
CA THR A 264 -22.79 -19.61 20.76
C THR A 264 -21.27 -19.59 20.60
N ALA A 265 -20.53 -19.71 21.71
CA ALA A 265 -19.06 -19.75 21.66
C ALA A 265 -18.56 -20.96 20.87
N ILE A 266 -19.10 -22.16 21.14
CA ILE A 266 -18.70 -23.38 20.40
C ILE A 266 -19.05 -23.28 18.92
N GLU A 267 -20.22 -22.76 18.57
CA GLU A 267 -20.64 -22.61 17.18
C GLU A 267 -19.71 -21.66 16.42
N HIS A 268 -19.46 -20.48 16.96
CA HIS A 268 -18.56 -19.49 16.35
C HIS A 268 -17.12 -19.99 16.26
N LEU A 269 -16.61 -20.70 17.27
CA LEU A 269 -15.29 -21.34 17.22
C LEU A 269 -15.22 -22.36 16.09
N ARG A 270 -16.15 -23.31 16.01
CA ARG A 270 -16.16 -24.35 14.96
C ARG A 270 -16.27 -23.75 13.56
N ARG A 271 -17.13 -22.75 13.37
CA ARG A 271 -17.29 -22.09 12.07
C ARG A 271 -16.06 -21.29 11.68
N GLY A 272 -15.41 -20.64 12.64
CA GLY A 272 -14.15 -19.93 12.42
C GLY A 272 -13.01 -20.88 12.10
N GLU A 273 -12.83 -21.93 12.90
CA GLU A 273 -11.83 -22.99 12.71
C GLU A 273 -11.97 -23.64 11.33
N ALA A 274 -13.19 -24.04 10.94
CA ALA A 274 -13.45 -24.62 9.62
C ALA A 274 -13.02 -23.69 8.48
N ARG A 275 -13.35 -22.39 8.55
CA ARG A 275 -12.96 -21.40 7.52
C ARG A 275 -11.46 -21.20 7.43
N VAL A 276 -10.77 -21.18 8.57
CA VAL A 276 -9.31 -21.07 8.64
C VAL A 276 -8.66 -22.31 8.04
N ILE A 277 -9.09 -23.51 8.45
CA ILE A 277 -8.56 -24.79 7.94
C ILE A 277 -8.83 -24.93 6.44
N SER A 278 -10.05 -24.63 5.98
CA SER A 278 -10.37 -24.64 4.54
C SER A 278 -9.49 -23.70 3.73
N THR A 279 -9.09 -22.56 4.30
CA THR A 279 -8.17 -21.63 3.63
C THR A 279 -6.76 -22.21 3.54
N PHE A 280 -6.26 -22.88 4.59
CA PHE A 280 -4.96 -23.55 4.56
C PHE A 280 -4.92 -24.77 3.62
N LEU A 281 -6.04 -25.48 3.49
CA LEU A 281 -6.15 -26.68 2.64
C LEU A 281 -6.52 -26.36 1.18
N ALA A 282 -6.85 -25.12 0.83
CA ALA A 282 -7.27 -24.75 -0.53
C ALA A 282 -6.16 -24.86 -1.60
N GLY A 283 -4.90 -25.06 -1.19
CA GLY A 283 -3.73 -25.20 -2.06
C GLY A 283 -3.15 -26.61 -2.15
N TYR A 284 -3.85 -27.62 -1.63
CA TYR A 284 -3.50 -29.05 -1.66
C TYR A 284 -4.68 -29.87 -2.19
#